data_AF-J3MN38-F1
#
_entry.id   AF-J3MN38-F1
#
_cell.length_a   1.000
_cell.length_b   1.000
_cell.length_c   1.000
_cell.angle_alpha   90.00
_cell.angle_beta   90.00
_cell.angle_gamma   90.00
#
_symmetry.space_group_name_H-M   'P 1'
#
loop_
_entity.id
_entity.type
_entity.pdbx_description
1 polymer ?
#
loop_
_entity_poly.entity_id
_entity_poly.type
_entity_poly.pdbx_seq_one_letter_code
_entity_poly.pdbx_strand_id
1 'polypeptide(L)' 'MMCDGCAASVKRILESQPEVASATVDFKEAKAVVWTTAEAKVAEDWQKQCGEKLANHLGTCGFESRLQE' A
#
# COMPACT_ATOMS: atom_id res chain seq x y z
N MET A 1 7.16 2.59 15.27
CA MET A 1 6.20 1.77 16.05
C MET A 1 4.81 2.23 15.60
N MET A 2 4.01 1.41 14.89
CA MET A 2 2.75 1.90 14.29
C MET A 2 1.60 2.04 15.30
N CYS A 3 1.34 0.99 16.09
CA CYS A 3 0.14 0.82 16.92
C CYS A 3 -1.18 0.69 16.12
N ASP A 4 -2.22 0.17 16.77
CA ASP A 4 -3.39 -0.43 16.12
C ASP A 4 -4.16 0.53 15.19
N GLY A 5 -4.38 1.78 15.65
CA GLY A 5 -5.04 2.82 14.85
C GLY A 5 -4.31 3.20 13.56
N CYS A 6 -2.99 3.02 13.49
CA CYS A 6 -2.22 3.25 12.27
C CYS A 6 -2.43 2.14 11.24
N ALA A 7 -2.65 0.88 11.65
CA ALA A 7 -2.91 -0.21 10.69
C ALA A 7 -4.22 0.01 9.93
N ALA A 8 -5.29 0.41 10.64
CA ALA A 8 -6.55 0.79 10.03
C ALA A 8 -6.44 2.05 9.14
N SER A 9 -5.58 3.01 9.51
CA SER A 9 -5.33 4.23 8.73
C SER A 9 -4.56 3.93 7.44
N VAL A 10 -3.45 3.17 7.53
CA VAL A 10 -2.66 2.71 6.38
C VAL A 10 -3.53 1.91 5.41
N LYS A 11 -4.36 0.98 5.91
CA LYS A 11 -5.32 0.23 5.07
C LYS A 11 -6.25 1.17 4.30
N ARG A 12 -6.87 2.16 4.97
CA ARG A 12 -7.74 3.15 4.31
C ARG A 12 -7.00 4.00 3.28
N ILE A 13 -5.76 4.40 3.54
CA ILE A 13 -4.94 5.19 2.60
C ILE A 13 -4.63 4.36 1.34
N LEU A 14 -4.29 3.08 1.50
CA LEU A 14 -4.08 2.14 0.40
C LEU A 14 -5.37 1.90 -0.40
N GLU A 15 -6.48 1.56 0.25
CA GLU A 15 -7.79 1.33 -0.38
C GLU A 15 -8.43 2.59 -0.98
N SER A 16 -7.91 3.78 -0.66
CA SER A 16 -8.31 5.04 -1.29
C SER A 16 -7.67 5.26 -2.67
N GLN A 17 -6.71 4.42 -3.10
CA GLN A 17 -6.03 4.57 -4.38
C GLN A 17 -6.75 3.81 -5.50
N PRO A 18 -6.93 4.40 -6.69
CA PRO A 18 -7.73 3.79 -7.77
C PRO A 18 -7.12 2.51 -8.36
N GLU A 19 -5.82 2.30 -8.18
CA GLU A 19 -5.13 1.06 -8.56
C GLU A 19 -5.33 -0.10 -7.58
N VAL A 20 -5.90 0.14 -6.39
CA VAL A 20 -6.05 -0.84 -5.31
C VAL A 20 -7.49 -1.35 -5.27
N ALA A 21 -7.66 -2.66 -5.41
CA ALA A 21 -8.94 -3.35 -5.24
C ALA A 21 -9.21 -3.74 -3.78
N SER A 22 -8.16 -4.02 -3.00
CA SER A 22 -8.23 -4.36 -1.57
C SER A 22 -6.85 -4.26 -0.92
N ALA A 23 -6.78 -3.99 0.39
CA ALA A 23 -5.53 -4.06 1.15
C ALA A 23 -5.70 -4.71 2.53
N THR A 24 -4.68 -5.44 2.96
CA THR A 24 -4.54 -6.00 4.32
C THR A 24 -3.24 -5.51 4.93
N VAL A 25 -3.29 -4.99 6.16
CA VAL A 25 -2.12 -4.50 6.88
C VAL A 25 -1.90 -5.38 8.10
N ASP A 26 -0.76 -6.06 8.17
CA ASP A 26 -0.33 -6.79 9.36
C ASP A 26 0.57 -5.89 10.21
N PHE A 27 0.05 -5.46 11.35
CA PHE A 27 0.78 -4.62 12.29
C PHE A 27 1.92 -5.36 13.01
N LYS A 28 1.81 -6.67 13.22
CA LYS A 28 2.84 -7.45 13.92
C LYS A 28 4.10 -7.61 13.07
N GLU A 29 3.91 -7.85 11.77
CA GLU A 29 5.00 -7.94 10.80
C GLU A 29 5.41 -6.56 10.20
N ALA A 30 4.63 -5.51 10.46
CA ALA A 30 4.75 -4.19 9.83
C ALA A 30 4.73 -4.26 8.29
N LYS A 31 3.85 -5.09 7.73
CA LYS A 31 3.69 -5.33 6.29
C LYS A 31 2.30 -4.95 5.80
N ALA A 32 2.19 -4.55 4.54
CA ALA A 32 0.92 -4.39 3.84
C ALA A 32 0.90 -5.29 2.60
N VAL A 33 -0.15 -6.09 2.45
CA VAL A 33 -0.46 -6.86 1.25
C VAL A 33 -1.54 -6.11 0.48
N VAL A 34 -1.26 -5.79 -0.79
CA VAL A 34 -2.14 -4.99 -1.64
C VAL A 34 -2.52 -5.79 -2.86
N TRP A 35 -3.83 -5.88 -3.13
CA TRP A 35 -4.36 -6.47 -4.35
C TRP A 35 -4.77 -5.35 -5.30
N THR A 36 -4.10 -5.29 -6.45
CA THR A 36 -4.36 -4.28 -7.48
C THR A 36 -5.48 -4.70 -8.44
N THR A 37 -6.14 -3.70 -9.05
CA THR A 37 -7.17 -3.89 -10.08
C THR A 37 -6.58 -4.55 -11.34
N ALA A 38 -7.44 -5.10 -12.20
CA ALA A 38 -6.99 -5.70 -13.47
C ALA A 38 -6.33 -4.66 -14.39
N GLU A 39 -6.86 -3.43 -14.43
CA GLU A 39 -6.33 -2.31 -15.21
C GLU A 39 -4.93 -1.89 -14.76
N ALA A 40 -4.68 -1.83 -13.45
CA ALA A 40 -3.35 -1.53 -12.91
C ALA A 40 -2.28 -2.56 -13.32
N LYS A 41 -2.68 -3.83 -13.55
CA LYS A 41 -1.78 -4.92 -13.95
C LYS A 41 -1.45 -4.95 -15.46
N VAL A 42 -2.04 -4.07 -16.26
CA VAL A 42 -1.78 -4.01 -17.71
C VAL A 42 -0.40 -3.41 -18.01
N ALA A 43 0.15 -2.59 -17.11
CA ALA A 43 1.47 -2.00 -17.28
C ALA A 43 2.60 -3.01 -17.05
N GLU A 44 3.66 -2.92 -17.85
CA GLU A 44 4.94 -3.55 -17.53
C GLU A 44 5.51 -2.92 -16.24
N ASP A 45 6.21 -3.70 -15.41
CA ASP A 45 6.65 -3.30 -14.06
C ASP A 45 5.53 -2.79 -13.12
N TRP A 46 4.25 -3.16 -13.33
CA TRP A 46 3.13 -2.66 -12.50
C TRP A 46 3.34 -2.83 -10.99
N GLN A 47 3.96 -3.93 -10.55
CA GLN A 47 4.26 -4.18 -9.13
C GLN A 47 5.17 -3.09 -8.56
N LYS A 48 6.20 -2.72 -9.32
CA LYS A 48 7.16 -1.69 -8.93
C LYS A 48 6.53 -0.31 -8.98
N GLN A 49 5.84 0.03 -10.08
CA GLN A 49 5.19 1.33 -10.24
C GLN A 49 4.10 1.57 -9.18
N CYS A 50 3.19 0.61 -8.96
CA CYS A 50 2.20 0.70 -7.89
C CYS A 50 2.88 0.72 -6.52
N GLY A 51 3.86 -0.15 -6.27
CA GLY A 51 4.57 -0.22 -4.99
C GLY A 51 5.26 1.09 -4.60
N GLU A 52 5.99 1.71 -5.53
CA GLU A 52 6.63 3.01 -5.32
C GLU A 52 5.59 4.13 -5.15
N LYS A 53 4.51 4.15 -5.92
CA LYS A 53 3.45 5.16 -5.82
C LYS A 53 2.70 5.08 -4.48
N LEU A 54 2.32 3.87 -4.05
CA LEU A 54 1.68 3.61 -2.77
C LEU A 54 2.61 3.97 -1.60
N ALA A 55 3.90 3.61 -1.69
CA ALA A 55 4.89 3.95 -0.67
C ALA A 55 5.12 5.46 -0.55
N ASN A 56 5.22 6.18 -1.67
CA ASN A 56 5.30 7.64 -1.68
C ASN A 56 4.05 8.27 -1.07
N HIS A 57 2.85 7.79 -1.42
CA HIS A 57 1.61 8.34 -0.87
C HIS A 57 1.50 8.12 0.64
N LEU A 58 1.81 6.91 1.12
CA LEU A 58 1.94 6.62 2.55
C LEU A 58 2.95 7.57 3.23
N GLY A 59 4.12 7.80 2.60
CA GLY A 59 5.11 8.77 3.06
C GLY A 59 4.55 10.19 3.19
N THR A 60 3.78 10.67 2.21
CA THR A 60 3.09 11.99 2.30
C THR A 60 2.03 12.06 3.40
N CYS A 61 1.48 10.91 3.82
CA CYS A 61 0.57 10.80 4.96
C CYS A 61 1.29 10.56 6.31
N GLY A 62 2.64 10.59 6.34
CA GLY A 62 3.44 10.37 7.55
C GLY A 62 3.79 8.91 7.87
N PHE A 63 3.58 7.99 6.93
CA PHE A 63 3.88 6.56 7.07
C PHE A 63 5.06 6.16 6.17
N GLU A 64 6.26 6.10 6.73
CA GLU A 64 7.42 5.54 6.04
C GLU A 64 7.15 4.08 5.63
N SER A 65 7.34 3.78 4.36
CA SER A 65 7.09 2.47 3.77
C SER A 65 7.94 2.27 2.51
N ARG A 66 8.12 1.02 2.10
CA ARG A 66 8.89 0.63 0.92
C ARG A 66 8.28 -0.65 0.34
N LEU A 67 8.30 -0.80 -0.98
CA LEU A 67 8.01 -2.07 -1.63
C LEU A 67 9.01 -3.14 -1.15
N GLN A 68 8.50 -4.34 -0.84
CA GLN A 68 9.32 -5.53 -0.68
C GLN A 68 9.27 -6.35 -1.97
N GLU A 69 10.43 -6.88 -2.35
CA GLU A 69 10.71 -7.68 -3.55
C GLU A 69 10.59 -9.18 -3.28
#